data_AF-A0A961WTV8-F1
#
_entry.id   AF-A0A961WTV8-F1
#
_cell.length_a   1.000
_cell.length_b   1.000
_cell.length_c   1.000
_cell.angle_alpha   90.00
_cell.angle_beta   90.00
_cell.angle_gamma   90.00
#
_symmetry.space_group_name_H-M   'P 1'
#
loop_
_entity.id
_entity.type
_entity.pdbx_description
1 polymer ?
#
loop_
_entity_poly.entity_id
_entity_poly.type
_entity_poly.pdbx_seq_one_letter_code
_entity_poly.pdbx_strand_id
1 'polypeptide(L)'
;DDINKAMEIYREMMAEDPRVLADPEPYIYVSALGDSAVDVTCRYWTTSADWWTTSRDMTHKAKERFDAAGLTIPFPQRDIHLFREPVAQDAAQ
;
A
#
# COMPACT_ATOMS: atom_id res chain seq x y z
N ASP A 1 -7.40 -4.55 -5.76
CA ASP A 1 -7.79 -3.15 -5.50
C ASP A 1 -7.44 -2.25 -6.66
N ASP A 2 -8.09 -1.09 -6.75
CA ASP A 2 -7.87 -0.11 -7.82
C ASP A 2 -6.73 0.86 -7.43
N ILE A 3 -5.66 0.82 -8.22
CA ILE A 3 -4.48 1.66 -8.04
C ILE A 3 -4.81 3.14 -8.24
N ASN A 4 -5.68 3.47 -9.21
CA ASN A 4 -6.02 4.87 -9.52
C ASN A 4 -6.74 5.51 -8.34
N LYS A 5 -7.63 4.76 -7.68
CA LYS A 5 -8.32 5.21 -6.47
C LYS A 5 -7.34 5.52 -5.33
N ALA A 6 -6.33 4.67 -5.13
CA ALA A 6 -5.30 4.92 -4.13
C ALA A 6 -4.48 6.19 -4.46
N MET A 7 -4.14 6.39 -5.73
CA MET A 7 -3.42 7.58 -6.18
C MET A 7 -4.25 8.87 -6.05
N GLU A 8 -5.55 8.83 -6.35
CA GLU A 8 -6.48 9.95 -6.17
C GLU A 8 -6.55 10.37 -4.70
N ILE A 9 -6.74 9.42 -3.78
CA ILE A 9 -6.75 9.68 -2.35
C ILE A 9 -5.45 10.36 -1.90
N TYR A 10 -4.29 9.90 -2.38
CA TYR A 10 -3.02 10.57 -2.07
C TYR A 10 -2.96 12.00 -2.62
N ARG A 11 -3.47 12.25 -3.84
CA ARG A 11 -3.52 13.63 -4.40
C ARG A 11 -4.38 14.54 -3.54
N GLU A 12 -5.57 14.08 -3.17
CA GLU A 12 -6.49 14.83 -2.32
C GLU A 12 -5.86 15.14 -0.97
N MET A 13 -5.29 14.14 -0.30
CA MET A 13 -4.64 14.31 1.01
C MET A 13 -3.48 15.31 0.98
N MET A 14 -2.69 15.34 -0.09
CA MET A 14 -1.61 16.31 -0.24
C MET A 14 -2.10 17.70 -0.57
N ALA A 15 -3.17 17.83 -1.36
CA ALA A 15 -3.78 19.13 -1.66
C ALA A 15 -4.49 19.75 -0.45
N GLU A 16 -5.01 18.92 0.47
CA GLU A 16 -5.69 19.36 1.69
C GLU A 16 -4.74 19.78 2.82
N ASP A 17 -3.51 19.28 2.85
CA ASP A 17 -2.57 19.54 3.94
C ASP A 17 -1.70 20.78 3.64
N PRO A 18 -1.89 21.92 4.34
CA PRO A 18 -1.20 23.17 4.03
C PRO A 18 0.32 23.13 4.28
N ARG A 19 0.81 22.09 4.96
CA ARG A 19 2.25 21.87 5.18
C ARG A 19 2.93 21.30 3.93
N VAL A 20 2.16 20.73 3.01
CA VAL A 20 2.66 20.22 1.74
C VAL A 20 2.86 21.39 0.79
N LEU A 21 4.09 21.54 0.31
CA LEU A 21 4.46 22.58 -0.65
C LEU A 21 4.00 22.17 -2.05
N ALA A 22 3.43 23.12 -2.78
CA ALA A 22 3.02 22.94 -4.18
C ALA A 22 4.19 23.04 -5.17
N ASP A 23 5.29 23.69 -4.77
CA ASP A 23 6.53 23.78 -5.54
C ASP A 23 7.72 23.37 -4.64
N PRO A 24 8.41 22.26 -4.95
CA PRO A 24 8.19 21.38 -6.11
C PRO A 24 6.88 20.58 -6.02
N GLU A 25 6.27 20.31 -7.18
CA GLU A 25 4.99 19.58 -7.26
C GLU A 25 5.13 18.17 -6.66
N PRO A 26 4.18 17.75 -5.80
CA PRO A 26 4.16 16.39 -5.31
C PRO A 26 4.01 15.36 -6.44
N TYR A 27 4.68 14.22 -6.30
CA TYR A 27 4.71 13.18 -7.32
C TYR A 27 4.27 11.83 -6.77
N ILE A 28 3.32 11.18 -7.44
CA ILE A 28 2.78 9.88 -7.05
C ILE A 28 2.99 8.90 -8.20
N TYR A 29 3.48 7.72 -7.88
CA TYR A 29 3.73 6.67 -8.86
C TYR A 29 3.70 5.28 -8.21
N VAL A 30 3.49 4.25 -9.04
CA VAL A 30 3.72 2.86 -8.62
C VAL A 30 5.23 2.63 -8.63
N SER A 31 5.79 2.33 -7.46
CA SER A 31 7.23 2.13 -7.30
C SER A 31 7.66 0.68 -7.54
N ALA A 32 6.80 -0.28 -7.23
CA ALA A 32 7.07 -1.70 -7.45
C ALA A 32 5.78 -2.53 -7.55
N LEU A 33 5.91 -3.70 -8.18
CA LEU A 33 4.97 -4.82 -8.05
C LEU A 33 5.61 -5.81 -7.08
N GLY A 34 5.32 -5.66 -5.80
CA GLY A 34 5.89 -6.49 -4.74
C GLY A 34 5.26 -7.87 -4.65
N ASP A 35 5.83 -8.72 -3.80
CA ASP A 35 5.45 -10.15 -3.68
C ASP A 35 4.00 -10.37 -3.24
N SER A 36 3.39 -9.41 -2.56
CA SER A 36 2.01 -9.50 -2.06
C SER A 36 1.21 -8.20 -2.21
N ALA A 37 1.79 -7.17 -2.83
CA ALA A 37 1.18 -5.84 -2.92
C ALA A 37 1.67 -5.09 -4.16
N VAL A 38 0.90 -4.09 -4.59
CA VAL A 38 1.39 -3.04 -5.48
C VAL A 38 1.85 -1.88 -4.61
N ASP A 39 3.12 -1.50 -4.73
CA ASP A 39 3.69 -0.44 -3.93
C ASP A 39 3.44 0.90 -4.61
N VAL A 40 2.65 1.76 -3.96
CA VAL A 40 2.39 3.13 -4.40
C VAL A 40 3.19 4.08 -3.53
N THR A 41 4.04 4.89 -4.17
CA THR A 41 4.86 5.89 -3.50
C THR A 41 4.33 7.29 -3.79
N CYS A 42 4.22 8.07 -2.73
CA CYS A 42 3.84 9.48 -2.74
C CYS A 42 5.02 10.30 -2.23
N ARG A 43 5.53 11.21 -3.07
CA ARG A 43 6.61 12.15 -2.75
C ARG A 43 6.06 13.56 -2.67
N TYR A 44 6.36 14.24 -1.58
CA TYR A 44 5.95 15.62 -1.35
C TYR A 44 7.03 16.36 -0.56
N TRP A 45 6.92 17.68 -0.57
CA TRP A 45 7.84 18.59 0.12
C TRP A 45 7.13 19.29 1.27
N THR A 46 7.84 19.54 2.35
CA THR A 46 7.38 20.28 3.53
C THR A 46 8.60 20.93 4.18
N THR A 47 8.39 21.87 5.09
CA THR A 47 9.50 22.44 5.87
C THR A 47 10.18 21.37 6.72
N SER A 48 11.48 21.54 6.99
CA SER A 48 12.23 20.63 7.87
C SER A 48 11.66 20.57 9.29
N ALA A 49 11.05 21.66 9.77
CA ALA A 49 10.42 21.72 11.08
C ALA A 49 9.17 20.84 11.15
N ASP A 50 8.40 20.79 10.07
CA ASP A 50 7.14 20.05 10.00
C ASP A 50 7.29 18.62 9.52
N TRP A 51 8.42 18.27 8.88
CA TRP A 51 8.65 16.98 8.21
C TRP A 51 8.21 15.77 9.03
N TRP A 52 8.66 15.68 10.28
CA TRP A 52 8.36 14.52 11.12
C TRP A 52 6.85 14.38 11.32
N THR A 53 6.19 15.43 11.78
CA THR A 53 4.75 15.45 12.06
C THR A 53 3.94 15.20 10.80
N THR A 54 4.24 15.92 9.70
CA THR A 54 3.55 15.75 8.41
C THR A 54 3.69 14.32 7.89
N SER A 55 4.88 13.70 8.01
CA SER A 55 5.09 12.33 7.52
C SER A 55 4.28 11.27 8.27
N ARG A 56 4.09 11.44 9.58
CA ARG A 56 3.33 10.52 10.42
C ARG A 56 1.84 10.72 10.20
N ASP A 57 1.39 11.96 10.15
CA ASP A 57 -0.01 12.32 9.87
C ASP A 57 -0.43 11.80 8.50
N MET A 58 0.40 11.97 7.47
CA MET A 58 0.11 11.51 6.11
C MET A 58 -0.06 9.99 6.06
N THR A 59 0.82 9.25 6.73
CA THR A 59 0.72 7.77 6.80
C THR A 59 -0.56 7.34 7.52
N HIS A 60 -0.90 8.00 8.64
CA HIS A 60 -2.09 7.67 9.40
C HIS A 60 -3.38 7.97 8.61
N LYS A 61 -3.49 9.18 8.05
CA LYS A 61 -4.60 9.59 7.20
C LYS A 61 -4.76 8.67 5.99
N ALA A 62 -3.66 8.21 5.39
CA ALA A 62 -3.70 7.29 4.25
C ALA A 62 -4.41 6.00 4.63
N LYS A 63 -4.08 5.41 5.80
CA LYS A 63 -4.76 4.21 6.28
C LYS A 63 -6.25 4.42 6.47
N GLU A 64 -6.64 5.49 7.17
CA GLU A 64 -8.05 5.80 7.42
C GLU A 64 -8.84 6.02 6.13
N ARG A 65 -8.26 6.76 5.17
CA ARG A 65 -8.90 7.03 3.88
C ARG A 65 -8.97 5.80 3.00
N PHE A 66 -7.95 4.95 2.99
CA PHE A 66 -7.96 3.68 2.28
C PHE A 66 -9.03 2.74 2.85
N ASP A 67 -9.14 2.62 4.16
CA ASP A 67 -10.18 1.82 4.80
C ASP A 67 -11.58 2.33 4.45
N ALA A 68 -11.81 3.64 4.54
CA ALA A 68 -13.07 4.27 4.18
C ALA A 68 -13.40 4.08 2.68
N ALA A 69 -12.39 4.02 1.82
CA ALA A 69 -12.51 3.79 0.40
C ALA A 69 -12.64 2.30 0.02
N GLY A 70 -12.52 1.37 0.98
CA GLY A 70 -12.53 -0.07 0.74
C GLY A 70 -11.26 -0.61 0.08
N LEU A 71 -10.13 0.12 0.18
CA LEU A 71 -8.82 -0.34 -0.26
C LEU A 71 -8.19 -1.16 0.87
N THR A 72 -7.72 -2.36 0.54
CA THR A 72 -7.16 -3.31 1.50
C THR A 72 -5.64 -3.23 1.46
N ILE A 73 -5.01 -3.27 2.64
CA ILE A 73 -3.57 -3.48 2.74
C ILE A 73 -3.35 -4.99 2.89
N PRO A 74 -2.80 -5.66 1.86
CA PRO A 74 -2.68 -7.12 1.87
C PRO A 74 -1.63 -7.56 2.90
N PHE A 75 -1.95 -8.65 3.61
CA PHE A 75 -0.94 -9.40 4.33
C PHE A 75 -0.10 -10.24 3.35
N PRO A 76 1.14 -10.63 3.70
CA PRO A 76 1.93 -11.55 2.89
C PRO A 76 1.13 -12.82 2.56
N GLN A 77 1.02 -13.15 1.28
CA GLN A 77 0.29 -14.32 0.80
C GLN A 77 1.26 -15.48 0.57
N ARG A 78 0.83 -16.72 0.86
CA ARG A 78 1.61 -17.93 0.54
C ARG A 78 0.69 -19.03 0.03
N ASP A 79 0.92 -19.43 -1.21
CA ASP A 79 0.25 -20.58 -1.81
C ASP A 79 0.93 -21.88 -1.38
N ILE A 80 0.13 -22.84 -0.89
CA ILE A 80 0.60 -24.16 -0.47
C ILE A 80 -0.05 -25.22 -1.36
N HIS A 81 0.78 -25.88 -2.18
CA HIS A 81 0.35 -27.03 -2.98
C HIS A 81 0.67 -28.32 -2.23
N LEU A 82 -0.38 -29.03 -1.77
CA LEU A 82 -0.28 -30.31 -1.09
C LEU A 82 -0.34 -31.46 -2.10
N PHE A 83 0.80 -32.12 -2.32
CA PHE A 83 0.84 -33.37 -3.07
C PHE A 83 0.68 -34.54 -2.10
N ARG A 84 -0.43 -35.28 -2.19
CA ARG A 84 -0.58 -36.58 -1.50
C ARG A 84 0.02 -37.66 -2.38
N GLU A 85 1.06 -38.32 -1.91
CA GLU A 85 1.47 -39.59 -2.50
C GLU A 85 0.37 -40.63 -2.25
N PRO A 86 -0.01 -41.43 -3.26
CA PRO A 86 -0.91 -42.54 -3.05
C PRO A 86 -0.23 -43.53 -2.10
N VAL A 87 -0.88 -43.82 -0.97
CA VAL A 87 -0.45 -44.88 -0.06
C VAL A 87 -0.52 -46.18 -0.84
N ALA A 88 0.63 -46.81 -1.08
CA ALA A 88 0.67 -48.17 -1.60
C ALA A 88 -0.11 -49.05 -0.62
N GLN A 89 -1.26 -49.56 -1.05
CA GLN A 89 -1.99 -50.55 -0.29
C GLN A 89 -1.11 -51.79 -0.28
N ASP A 90 -0.56 -52.12 0.89
CA ASP A 90 0.10 -53.41 1.12
C ASP A 90 -0.92 -54.51 0.81
N ALA A 91 -0.75 -55.13 -0.36
CA ALA A 91 -1.43 -56.36 -0.73
C ALA A 91 -0.87 -57.49 0.14
N ALA A 92 -1.38 -57.58 1.37
CA ALA A 92 -1.16 -58.70 2.27
C ALA A 92 -2.51 -59.30 2.66
N GLN A 93 -3.08 -60.12 1.77
CA GLN A 93 -3.58 -61.49 2.01
C GLN A 93 -4.34 -62.02 0.79
#